data_AF-A0A7C3KJ86-F1
#
_entry.id   AF-A0A7C3KJ86-F1
#
_cell.length_a   1.000
_cell.length_b   1.000
_cell.length_c   1.000
_cell.angle_alpha   90.00
_cell.angle_beta   90.00
_cell.angle_gamma   90.00
#
_symmetry.space_group_name_H-M   'P 1'
#
loop_
_entity.id
_entity.type
_entity.pdbx_description
1 polymer ?
#
loop_
_entity_poly.entity_id
_entity_poly.type
_entity_poly.pdbx_seq_one_letter_code
_entity_poly.pdbx_strand_id
1 'polypeptide(L)' 'MTDPTSPIQINPDPRILTLLVIGTEDNVKAHILRQHTLGVAEVGVWSKPIPIPNCPDKVMCVFNRIMV' A
#
# COMPACT_ATOMS: atom_id res chain seq x y z
N MET A 1 10.53 -20.01 24.55
CA MET A 1 9.10 -19.61 24.47
C MET A 1 9.09 -18.11 24.25
N THR A 2 8.83 -17.66 23.02
CA THR A 2 8.71 -16.24 22.68
C THR A 2 7.31 -15.76 23.03
N ASP A 3 7.24 -14.73 23.87
CA ASP A 3 6.01 -14.09 24.33
C ASP A 3 5.27 -13.45 23.14
N PRO A 4 4.01 -13.81 22.86
CA PRO A 4 3.27 -13.32 21.69
C PRO A 4 2.85 -11.84 21.79
N THR A 5 3.21 -11.15 22.88
CA THR A 5 2.68 -9.82 23.23
C THR A 5 3.71 -8.69 23.10
N SER A 6 4.92 -8.97 22.60
CA SER A 6 5.87 -7.90 22.33
C SER A 6 5.33 -7.04 21.17
N PRO A 7 5.04 -5.75 21.36
CA PRO A 7 4.72 -4.89 20.23
C PRO A 7 5.90 -4.97 19.28
N ILE A 8 5.68 -5.47 18.07
CA ILE A 8 6.70 -5.46 17.02
C ILE A 8 7.11 -3.99 16.91
N GLN A 9 8.32 -3.67 17.38
CA GLN A 9 8.94 -2.38 17.14
C GLN A 9 9.24 -2.35 15.64
N ILE A 10 8.22 -2.01 14.86
CA ILE A 10 8.39 -1.60 13.47
C ILE A 10 9.08 -0.26 13.59
N ASN A 11 10.42 -0.24 13.53
CA ASN A 11 11.13 0.99 13.23
C ASN A 11 10.73 1.34 11.79
N PRO A 12 9.83 2.33 11.55
CA PRO A 12 9.39 2.61 10.21
C PRO A 12 10.58 3.21 9.47
N ASP A 13 11.03 2.55 8.41
CA ASP A 13 12.08 3.09 7.54
C ASP A 13 11.64 4.49 7.11
N PRO A 14 12.39 5.56 7.46
CA PRO A 14 11.98 6.94 7.20
C PRO A 14 11.87 7.27 5.70
N ARG A 15 12.40 6.39 4.83
CA ARG A 15 12.24 6.49 3.38
C ARG A 15 10.87 6.02 2.91
N ILE A 16 10.09 5.33 3.76
CA ILE A 16 8.78 4.81 3.38
C ILE A 16 7.70 5.87 3.60
N LEU A 17 7.05 6.26 2.50
CA LEU A 17 5.82 7.05 2.50
C LEU A 17 4.61 6.12 2.31
N THR A 18 3.73 6.06 3.31
CA THR A 18 2.45 5.35 3.19
C THR A 18 1.39 6.25 2.55
N LEU A 19 0.75 5.75 1.49
CA LEU A 19 -0.23 6.44 0.66
C LEU A 19 -1.57 5.68 0.67
N LEU A 20 -2.67 6.44 0.65
CA LEU A 20 -3.99 5.91 0.32
C LEU A 20 -4.29 6.24 -1.15
N VAL A 21 -4.42 5.21 -1.98
CA VAL A 21 -4.70 5.35 -3.42
C VAL A 21 -6.16 5.04 -3.66
N ILE A 22 -6.89 5.97 -4.29
CA ILE A 22 -8.32 5.84 -4.59
C ILE A 22 -8.54 6.01 -6.09
N GLY A 23 -9.30 5.11 -6.72
CA GLY A 23 -9.57 5.15 -8.14
C GLY A 23 -10.52 4.05 -8.59
N THR A 24 -10.70 3.89 -9.90
CA THR A 24 -11.29 2.65 -10.43
C THR A 24 -10.32 1.49 -10.19
N GLU A 25 -10.82 0.26 -10.19
CA GLU A 25 -9.99 -0.92 -9.95
C GLU A 25 -8.81 -0.98 -10.94
N ASP A 26 -9.06 -0.73 -12.21
CA ASP A 26 -8.03 -0.70 -13.26
C ASP A 26 -7.01 0.42 -13.03
N ASN A 27 -7.45 1.62 -12.66
CA ASN A 27 -6.54 2.75 -12.43
C ASN A 27 -5.65 2.50 -11.19
N VAL A 28 -6.21 1.90 -10.14
CA VAL A 28 -5.43 1.55 -8.94
C VAL A 28 -4.40 0.46 -9.27
N LYS A 29 -4.78 -0.59 -10.01
CA LYS A 29 -3.86 -1.64 -10.46
C LYS A 29 -2.76 -1.08 -11.36
N ALA A 30 -3.12 -0.24 -12.33
CA ALA A 30 -2.15 0.41 -13.23
C ALA A 30 -1.18 1.32 -12.46
N HIS A 31 -1.68 2.05 -11.46
CA HIS A 31 -0.83 2.87 -10.60
C HIS A 31 0.19 2.02 -9.83
N ILE A 32 -0.27 0.96 -9.16
CA ILE A 32 0.61 0.04 -8.40
C ILE A 32 1.67 -0.57 -9.32
N LEU A 33 1.27 -1.09 -10.48
CA LEU A 33 2.19 -1.67 -11.46
C LEU A 33 3.25 -0.66 -11.90
N ARG A 34 2.85 0.61 -12.14
CA ARG A 34 3.77 1.68 -12.51
C ARG A 34 4.78 1.95 -11.40
N GLN A 35 4.35 2.06 -10.14
CA GLN A 35 5.28 2.30 -9.02
C GLN A 35 6.26 1.12 -8.83
N HIS A 36 5.77 -0.11 -8.94
CA HIS A 36 6.63 -1.30 -8.90
C HIS A 36 7.65 -1.30 -10.04
N THR A 37 7.23 -0.99 -11.27
CA THR A 37 8.11 -0.92 -12.43
C THR A 37 9.19 0.17 -12.29
N LEU A 38 8.88 1.26 -11.59
CA LEU A 38 9.84 2.33 -11.27
C LEU A 38 10.79 1.97 -10.12
N GLY A 39 10.67 0.80 -9.51
CA GLY A 39 11.53 0.36 -8.41
C GLY A 39 11.29 1.09 -7.08
N VAL A 40 10.19 1.83 -6.96
CA VAL A 40 9.83 2.59 -5.74
C VAL A 40 8.81 1.86 -4.87
N ALA A 41 8.46 0.62 -5.21
CA ALA A 41 7.65 -0.28 -4.40
C ALA A 41 7.92 -1.75 -4.73
N GLU A 42 8.08 -2.58 -3.70
CA GLU A 42 8.29 -4.03 -3.83
C GLU A 42 6.96 -4.81 -3.79
N VAL A 43 6.97 -6.06 -4.22
CA VAL A 43 5.78 -6.92 -4.09
C VAL A 43 5.42 -7.10 -2.62
N GLY A 44 4.15 -6.90 -2.28
CA GLY A 44 3.63 -7.07 -0.92
C GLY A 44 3.59 -5.78 -0.08
N VAL A 45 4.04 -4.65 -0.62
CA VAL A 45 3.99 -3.35 0.07
C VAL A 45 2.66 -2.60 -0.14
N TRP A 46 1.64 -3.28 -0.63
CA TRP A 46 0.29 -2.72 -0.82
C TRP A 46 -0.81 -3.65 -0.34
N SER A 47 -1.90 -3.08 0.14
CA SER A 47 -3.09 -3.82 0.54
C SER A 47 -3.86 -4.30 -0.68
N LYS A 48 -4.75 -5.28 -0.50
CA LYS A 48 -5.76 -5.57 -1.51
C LYS A 48 -6.66 -4.33 -1.70
N PRO A 49 -7.08 -4.00 -2.93
CA PRO A 49 -8.09 -2.97 -3.15
C PRO A 49 -9.40 -3.37 -2.46
N ILE A 50 -10.03 -2.44 -1.77
CA ILE A 50 -11.34 -2.63 -1.13
C ILE A 50 -12.35 -1.60 -1.66
N PRO A 51 -13.64 -1.97 -1.82
CA PRO A 51 -14.66 -1.03 -2.25
C PRO A 51 -14.82 0.15 -1.29
N ILE A 52 -15.13 1.33 -1.83
CA ILE A 52 -15.45 2.51 -1.02
C ILE A 52 -16.97 2.61 -0.84
N PRO A 53 -17.48 2.69 0.41
CA PRO A 53 -18.90 2.89 0.66
C PRO A 53 -19.42 4.15 -0.04
N ASN A 54 -20.60 4.06 -0.66
CA ASN A 54 -21.27 5.16 -1.36
C ASN A 54 -20.51 5.75 -2.57
N CYS A 55 -19.45 5.10 -3.05
CA CYS A 55 -18.73 5.48 -4.26
C CYS A 55 -18.67 4.28 -5.22
N PRO A 56 -19.72 4.05 -6.03
CA PRO A 56 -19.71 2.97 -6.99
C PRO A 56 -18.50 3.09 -7.92
N ASP A 57 -17.98 1.93 -8.33
CA ASP A 57 -16.82 1.80 -9.22
C ASP A 57 -15.49 2.35 -8.68
N LYS A 58 -15.42 2.70 -7.39
CA LYS A 58 -14.19 3.13 -6.73
C LYS A 58 -13.73 2.13 -5.68
N VAL A 59 -12.41 1.92 -5.68
CA VAL A 59 -11.70 1.14 -4.68
C VAL A 59 -10.62 1.99 -4.04
N MET A 60 -10.23 1.61 -2.82
CA MET A 60 -9.08 2.17 -2.13
C MET A 60 -8.05 1.09 -1.79
N CYS A 61 -6.78 1.47 -1.77
CA CYS A 61 -5.66 0.61 -1.44
C CYS A 61 -4.63 1.40 -0.63
N VAL A 62 -4.11 0.81 0.45
CA VAL A 62 -2.95 1.34 1.16
C VAL A 62 -1.69 0.88 0.44
N PHE A 63 -0.76 1.79 0.19
CA PHE A 63 0.42 1.56 -0.62
C PHE A 63 1.64 2.21 0.03
N ASN A 64 2.70 1.47 0.26
CA ASN A 64 3.96 1.98 0.78
C ASN A 64 4.94 2.26 -0.37
N ARG A 65 5.45 3.48 -0.43
CA ARG A 65 6.38 3.94 -1.45
C ARG A 65 7.73 4.26 -0.85
N ILE A 66 8.81 3.84 -1.49
CA ILE A 66 10.16 4.29 -1.17
C ILE A 66 10.38 5.68 -1.79
N MET A 67 10.77 6.64 -0.96
CA MET A 67 11.22 7.97 -1.34
C MET A 67 12.72 7.90 -1.62
N VAL A 68 13.11 8.32 -2.84
CA VAL A 68 14.50 8.38 -3.33
C VAL A 68 14.94 9.83 -3.39
#